data_AF-A0A543A403-F1
#
_entry.id   AF-A0A543A403-F1
#
_cell.length_a   1.000
_cell.length_b   1.000
_cell.length_c   1.000
_cell.angle_alpha   90.00
_cell.angle_beta   90.00
_cell.angle_gamma   90.00
#
_symmetry.space_group_name_H-M   'P 1'
#
loop_
_entity.id
_entity.type
_entity.pdbx_description
1 polymer ?
#
loop_
_entity_poly.entity_id
_entity_poly.type
_entity_poly.pdbx_seq_one_letter_code
_entity_poly.pdbx_strand_id
1 'polypeptide(L)'
;MAEARGARARLDTPRELRNPLVKRPTFRADAFGSFAEAFARYMGTARFIAWMTLVVVVWVGWNTIAPLTWRFDEFPFIFLTLALSLQASYAAPLILLAQNRQEDRDRVIAEQDRRIASQSKADMEFLARETASLRMALGEVATRDYLRSELRLLLEELDERDRHRGSIDQPSGDAGDFPRTS
;
A
#
# COMPACT_ATOMS: atom_id res chain seq x y z
N MET A 1 23.42 -12.93 -51.11
CA MET A 1 22.05 -12.84 -50.57
C MET A 1 21.73 -14.18 -49.91
N ALA A 2 21.04 -14.36 -48.78
CA ALA A 2 20.68 -13.56 -47.59
C ALA A 2 20.07 -14.57 -46.57
N GLU A 3 19.97 -14.41 -45.24
CA GLU A 3 20.32 -13.36 -44.26
C GLU A 3 21.00 -14.06 -43.05
N ALA A 4 21.43 -13.32 -42.00
CA ALA A 4 21.75 -13.91 -40.70
C ALA A 4 20.48 -14.04 -39.82
N ARG A 5 20.42 -15.07 -38.95
CA ARG A 5 19.62 -15.20 -37.70
C ARG A 5 19.88 -16.61 -37.14
N GLY A 6 20.09 -16.86 -35.86
CA GLY A 6 20.00 -15.96 -34.71
C GLY A 6 19.52 -16.73 -33.47
N ALA A 7 20.36 -17.60 -32.90
CA ALA A 7 20.04 -18.39 -31.70
C ALA A 7 21.11 -18.19 -30.61
N ARG A 8 21.17 -16.99 -30.03
CA ARG A 8 21.95 -16.75 -28.81
C ARG A 8 21.31 -17.53 -27.67
N ALA A 9 21.97 -18.59 -27.22
CA ALA A 9 21.56 -19.32 -26.01
C ALA A 9 21.56 -18.34 -24.83
N ARG A 10 20.37 -18.02 -24.29
CA ARG A 10 20.23 -17.23 -23.07
C ARG A 10 20.69 -18.09 -21.90
N LEU A 11 21.87 -17.78 -21.36
CA LEU A 11 22.52 -18.48 -20.24
C LEU A 11 22.28 -17.78 -18.89
N ASP A 12 21.22 -16.98 -18.79
CA ASP A 12 20.87 -16.20 -17.60
C ASP A 12 19.54 -16.68 -16.99
N THR A 13 19.56 -17.88 -16.42
CA THR A 13 18.58 -18.30 -15.42
C THR A 13 19.35 -18.92 -14.25
N PRO A 14 19.53 -18.22 -13.12
CA PRO A 14 20.19 -18.79 -11.96
C PRO A 14 19.36 -19.99 -11.47
N ARG A 15 19.90 -21.19 -11.69
CA ARG A 15 19.29 -22.44 -11.29
C ARG A 15 19.38 -22.55 -9.77
N GLU A 16 18.37 -22.03 -9.07
CA GLU A 16 18.26 -22.19 -7.62
C GLU A 16 18.33 -23.68 -7.27
N LEU A 17 19.45 -24.10 -6.67
CA LEU A 17 19.58 -25.42 -6.05
C LEU A 17 18.69 -25.43 -4.79
N ARG A 18 17.38 -25.63 -5.01
CA ARG A 18 16.38 -25.78 -3.97
C ARG A 18 16.58 -27.14 -3.28
N ASN A 19 17.60 -27.18 -2.41
CA ASN A 19 18.06 -28.37 -1.71
C ASN A 19 16.93 -28.94 -0.83
N PRO A 20 16.30 -30.07 -1.20
CA PRO A 20 15.08 -30.56 -0.54
C PRO A 20 15.36 -31.27 0.80
N LEU A 21 16.63 -31.40 1.20
CA LEU A 21 17.07 -32.13 2.39
C LEU A 21 16.97 -31.33 3.69
N VAL A 22 16.84 -30.01 3.64
CA VAL A 22 16.64 -29.19 4.85
C VAL A 22 15.16 -29.16 5.21
N LYS A 23 14.63 -30.28 5.72
CA LYS A 23 13.42 -30.26 6.54
C LYS A 23 13.70 -29.47 7.81
N ARG A 24 13.55 -28.14 7.76
CA ARG A 24 13.46 -27.31 8.97
C ARG A 24 12.37 -27.92 9.86
N PRO A 25 12.63 -28.21 11.15
CA PRO A 25 11.58 -28.69 12.03
C PRO A 25 10.55 -27.57 12.22
N THR A 26 9.44 -27.65 11.50
CA THR A 26 8.28 -26.76 11.62
C THR A 26 7.55 -27.07 12.92
N PHE A 27 8.21 -26.78 14.04
CA PHE A 27 7.75 -27.13 15.37
C PHE A 27 6.56 -26.24 15.78
N ARG A 28 5.36 -26.68 15.42
CA ARG A 28 4.07 -26.22 15.98
C ARG A 28 3.79 -24.70 15.94
N ALA A 29 4.33 -23.98 14.94
CA ALA A 29 4.16 -22.54 14.78
C ALA A 29 2.68 -22.08 14.79
N ASP A 30 1.77 -22.84 14.15
CA ASP A 30 0.34 -22.51 14.07
C ASP A 30 -0.41 -22.77 15.39
N ALA A 31 -0.09 -23.85 16.09
CA ALA A 31 -0.71 -24.18 17.38
C ALA A 31 -0.32 -23.18 18.48
N PHE A 32 0.94 -22.73 18.49
CA PHE A 32 1.36 -21.68 19.42
C PHE A 32 0.87 -20.29 18.99
N GLY A 33 0.74 -20.01 17.68
CA GLY A 33 0.17 -18.76 17.18
C GLY A 33 -1.29 -18.57 17.62
N SER A 34 -2.13 -19.60 17.42
CA SER A 34 -3.53 -19.60 17.85
C SER A 34 -3.69 -19.53 19.37
N PHE A 35 -2.85 -20.24 20.13
CA PHE A 35 -2.82 -20.15 21.60
C PHE A 35 -2.44 -18.74 22.08
N ALA A 36 -1.37 -18.15 21.53
CA ALA A 36 -0.93 -16.80 21.92
C ALA A 36 -1.98 -15.73 21.60
N GLU A 37 -2.70 -15.85 20.49
CA GLU A 37 -3.78 -14.93 20.13
C GLU A 37 -5.01 -15.08 21.03
N ALA A 38 -5.38 -16.31 21.40
CA ALA A 38 -6.40 -16.56 22.41
C ALA A 38 -5.99 -16.01 23.80
N PHE A 39 -4.73 -16.19 24.20
CA PHE A 39 -4.18 -15.70 25.46
C PHE A 39 -4.11 -14.16 25.51
N ALA A 40 -3.74 -13.52 24.41
CA ALA A 40 -3.74 -12.05 24.28
C ALA A 40 -5.16 -11.47 24.40
N ARG A 41 -6.16 -12.07 23.71
CA ARG A 41 -7.58 -11.70 23.88
C ARG A 41 -8.07 -11.89 25.31
N TYR A 42 -7.63 -12.98 25.98
CA TYR A 42 -8.00 -13.28 27.35
C TYR A 42 -7.43 -12.27 28.35
N MET A 43 -6.12 -12.00 28.31
CA MET A 43 -5.48 -11.02 29.22
C MET A 43 -5.91 -9.58 28.95
N GLY A 44 -6.21 -9.21 27.71
CA GLY A 44 -6.68 -7.86 27.35
C GLY A 44 -8.11 -7.54 27.81
N THR A 45 -8.84 -8.51 28.38
CA THR A 45 -10.23 -8.33 28.79
C THR A 45 -10.33 -8.06 30.29
N ALA A 46 -11.06 -7.00 30.70
CA ALA A 46 -11.28 -6.64 32.11
C ALA A 46 -11.83 -7.78 33.00
N ARG A 47 -12.51 -8.76 32.39
CA ARG A 47 -12.99 -10.00 33.02
C ARG A 47 -11.87 -10.83 33.65
N PHE A 48 -10.66 -10.84 33.08
CA PHE A 48 -9.52 -11.56 33.64
C PHE A 48 -9.10 -10.99 35.00
N ILE A 49 -8.95 -9.66 35.08
CA ILE A 49 -8.61 -8.97 36.33
C ILE A 49 -9.71 -9.22 37.38
N ALA A 50 -10.98 -9.06 37.01
CA ALA A 50 -12.10 -9.30 37.91
C ALA A 50 -12.12 -10.74 38.47
N TRP A 51 -11.82 -11.74 37.64
CA TRP A 51 -11.72 -13.13 38.08
C TRP A 51 -10.52 -13.38 39.00
N MET A 52 -9.35 -12.84 38.68
CA MET A 52 -8.16 -12.94 39.54
C MET A 52 -8.40 -12.28 40.91
N THR A 53 -9.01 -11.09 40.95
CA THR A 53 -9.39 -10.43 42.20
C THR A 53 -10.40 -11.27 42.98
N LEU A 54 -11.40 -11.87 42.33
CA LEU A 54 -12.36 -12.75 42.99
C LEU A 54 -11.68 -13.97 43.64
N VAL A 55 -10.74 -14.63 42.94
CA VAL A 55 -9.98 -15.76 43.49
C VAL A 55 -9.18 -15.36 44.73
N VAL A 56 -8.50 -14.21 44.70
CA VAL A 56 -7.75 -13.69 45.86
C VAL A 56 -8.69 -13.36 47.03
N VAL A 57 -9.82 -12.69 46.78
CA VAL A 57 -10.81 -12.35 47.81
C VAL A 57 -11.44 -13.60 48.42
N VAL A 58 -11.76 -14.62 47.62
CA VAL A 58 -12.28 -15.90 48.10
C VAL A 58 -11.24 -16.65 48.92
N TRP A 59 -9.96 -16.65 48.52
CA TRP A 59 -8.88 -17.31 49.27
C TRP A 59 -8.66 -16.66 50.64
N VAL A 60 -8.56 -15.33 50.68
CA VAL A 60 -8.39 -14.56 51.93
C VAL A 60 -9.64 -14.70 52.81
N GLY A 61 -10.83 -14.59 52.23
CA GLY A 61 -12.09 -14.76 52.94
C GLY A 61 -12.24 -16.16 53.56
N TRP A 62 -11.93 -17.22 52.80
CA TRP A 62 -11.93 -18.59 53.30
C TRP A 62 -10.98 -18.75 54.48
N ASN A 63 -9.70 -18.39 54.33
CA ASN A 63 -8.71 -18.60 55.39
C ASN A 63 -8.89 -17.67 56.61
N THR A 64 -9.60 -16.54 56.47
CA THR A 64 -9.92 -15.65 57.59
C THR A 64 -11.16 -16.13 58.36
N ILE A 65 -12.21 -16.55 57.65
CA ILE A 65 -13.53 -16.87 58.23
C ILE A 65 -13.64 -18.34 58.65
N ALA A 66 -12.90 -19.25 58.01
CA ALA A 66 -12.94 -20.67 58.35
C ALA A 66 -12.46 -20.94 59.80
N PRO A 67 -13.00 -21.99 60.47
CA PRO A 67 -12.49 -22.44 61.77
C PRO A 67 -11.01 -22.78 61.71
N LEU A 68 -10.28 -22.59 62.82
CA LEU A 68 -8.82 -22.79 62.90
C LEU A 68 -8.33 -24.15 62.34
N THR A 69 -9.15 -25.19 62.49
CA THR A 69 -8.86 -26.55 62.00
C THR A 69 -8.91 -26.72 60.48
N TRP A 70 -9.53 -25.79 59.75
CA TRP A 70 -9.75 -25.83 58.30
C TRP A 70 -9.05 -24.67 57.56
N ARG A 71 -8.27 -23.84 58.28
CA ARG A 71 -7.40 -22.83 57.68
C ARG A 71 -6.18 -23.53 57.07
N PHE A 72 -5.95 -23.33 55.78
CA PHE A 72 -4.78 -23.88 55.09
C PHE A 72 -3.63 -22.85 55.02
N ASP A 73 -3.95 -21.56 55.07
CA ASP A 73 -3.03 -20.46 54.84
C ASP A 73 -3.38 -19.29 55.77
N GLU A 74 -2.90 -19.33 57.02
CA GLU A 74 -3.15 -18.26 58.01
C GLU A 74 -2.28 -17.03 57.73
N PHE A 75 -2.68 -15.85 58.25
CA PHE A 75 -1.93 -14.60 58.08
C PHE A 75 -0.46 -14.78 58.51
N PRO A 76 0.54 -14.54 57.62
CA PRO A 76 0.51 -13.58 56.51
C PRO A 76 0.23 -14.15 55.09
N PHE A 77 -0.45 -15.29 54.94
CA PHE A 77 -0.80 -15.90 53.65
C PHE A 77 0.41 -16.33 52.80
N ILE A 78 1.22 -17.24 53.35
CA ILE A 78 2.45 -17.74 52.74
C ILE A 78 2.15 -18.53 51.47
N PHE A 79 1.13 -19.39 51.45
CA PHE A 79 0.79 -20.18 50.27
C PHE A 79 0.28 -19.30 49.13
N LEU A 80 -0.58 -18.32 49.41
CA LEU A 80 -1.01 -17.32 48.43
C LEU A 80 0.20 -16.57 47.83
N THR A 81 1.14 -16.15 48.68
CA THR A 81 2.34 -15.42 48.26
C THR A 81 3.27 -16.27 47.40
N LEU A 82 3.46 -17.55 47.76
CA LEU A 82 4.22 -18.52 46.96
C LEU A 82 3.54 -18.79 45.60
N ALA A 83 2.22 -18.94 45.58
CA ALA A 83 1.47 -19.13 44.35
C ALA A 83 1.55 -17.91 43.40
N LEU A 84 1.42 -16.69 43.93
CA LEU A 84 1.51 -15.45 43.14
C LEU A 84 2.94 -15.18 42.63
N SER A 85 3.97 -15.46 43.43
CA SER A 85 5.37 -15.32 42.98
C SER A 85 5.75 -16.36 41.92
N LEU A 86 5.29 -17.61 42.06
CA LEU A 86 5.39 -18.62 41.00
C LEU A 86 4.61 -18.19 39.75
N GLN A 87 3.42 -17.58 39.91
CA GLN A 87 2.62 -17.09 38.79
C GLN A 87 3.37 -16.03 37.97
N ALA A 88 3.97 -15.04 38.63
CA ALA A 88 4.78 -14.03 37.97
C ALA A 88 6.01 -14.66 37.26
N SER A 89 6.65 -15.64 37.90
CA SER A 89 7.83 -16.33 37.36
C SER A 89 7.53 -17.12 36.08
N TYR A 90 6.43 -17.87 36.00
CA TYR A 90 6.08 -18.60 34.77
C TYR A 90 5.49 -17.69 33.69
N ALA A 91 4.89 -16.55 34.05
CA ALA A 91 4.34 -15.61 33.08
C ALA A 91 5.43 -15.00 32.18
N ALA A 92 6.60 -14.66 32.73
CA ALA A 92 7.70 -14.05 31.99
C ALA A 92 8.14 -14.85 30.73
N PRO A 93 8.50 -16.16 30.80
CA PRO A 93 8.87 -16.92 29.61
C PRO A 93 7.72 -17.12 28.62
N LEU A 94 6.47 -17.21 29.06
CA LEU A 94 5.31 -17.26 28.16
C LEU A 94 5.12 -15.94 27.40
N ILE A 95 5.30 -14.81 28.09
CA ILE A 95 5.25 -13.47 27.49
C ILE A 95 6.39 -13.29 26.49
N LEU A 96 7.62 -13.71 26.81
CA LEU A 96 8.76 -13.66 25.88
C LEU A 96 8.51 -14.49 24.60
N LEU A 97 7.94 -15.70 24.73
CA LEU A 97 7.56 -16.51 23.57
C LEU A 97 6.45 -15.87 22.72
N ALA A 98 5.50 -15.18 23.35
CA ALA A 98 4.48 -14.41 22.65
C ALA A 98 5.07 -13.19 21.94
N GLN A 99 5.98 -12.46 22.60
CA GLN A 99 6.65 -11.26 22.07
C GLN A 99 7.53 -11.58 20.85
N ASN A 100 8.40 -12.60 20.93
CA ASN A 100 9.20 -13.05 19.78
C ASN A 100 8.35 -13.28 18.51
N ARG A 101 7.13 -13.83 18.65
CA ARG A 101 6.20 -14.04 17.52
C ARG A 101 5.47 -12.79 17.05
N GLN A 102 5.35 -11.74 17.88
CA GLN A 102 4.88 -10.43 17.40
C GLN A 102 6.01 -9.73 16.64
N GLU A 103 7.22 -9.71 17.18
CA GLU A 103 8.40 -9.12 16.53
C GLU A 103 8.68 -9.75 15.16
N ASP A 104 8.55 -11.08 15.02
CA ASP A 104 8.64 -11.78 13.72
C ASP A 104 7.57 -11.29 12.72
N ARG A 105 6.33 -11.04 13.17
CA ARG A 105 5.24 -10.55 12.31
C ARG A 105 5.42 -9.08 11.93
N ASP A 106 5.73 -8.24 12.91
CA ASP A 106 5.96 -6.81 12.74
C ASP A 106 7.15 -6.57 11.79
N ARG A 107 8.19 -7.41 11.87
CA ARG A 107 9.30 -7.44 10.92
C ARG A 107 8.85 -7.74 9.49
N VAL A 108 8.03 -8.77 9.27
CA VAL A 108 7.54 -9.12 7.92
C VAL A 108 6.69 -7.99 7.34
N ILE A 109 5.83 -7.37 8.16
CA ILE A 109 5.03 -6.20 7.75
C ILE A 109 5.96 -5.03 7.37
N ALA A 110 6.95 -4.69 8.21
CA ALA A 110 7.90 -3.62 7.93
C ALA A 110 8.77 -3.89 6.68
N GLU A 111 9.14 -5.16 6.41
CA GLU A 111 9.83 -5.54 5.17
C GLU A 111 8.94 -5.42 3.93
N GLN A 112 7.64 -5.69 4.05
CA GLN A 112 6.64 -5.51 2.99
C GLN A 112 6.36 -4.02 2.72
N ASP A 113 6.15 -3.21 3.75
CA ASP A 113 5.92 -1.76 3.62
C ASP A 113 7.10 -1.06 2.96
N ARG A 114 8.35 -1.46 3.28
CA ARG A 114 9.54 -0.95 2.59
C ARG A 114 9.53 -1.27 1.10
N ARG A 115 9.07 -2.47 0.69
CA ARG A 115 8.94 -2.84 -0.73
C ARG A 115 7.87 -1.99 -1.41
N ILE A 116 6.68 -1.86 -0.80
CA ILE A 116 5.58 -1.04 -1.33
C ILE A 116 6.01 0.42 -1.47
N ALA A 117 6.68 0.99 -0.47
CA ALA A 117 7.21 2.35 -0.53
C ALA A 117 8.25 2.53 -1.65
N SER A 118 9.13 1.54 -1.87
CA SER A 118 10.11 1.58 -2.96
C SER A 118 9.46 1.52 -4.36
N GLN A 119 8.40 0.72 -4.51
CA GLN A 119 7.62 0.61 -5.75
C GLN A 119 6.82 1.90 -6.00
N SER A 120 6.07 2.37 -5.00
CA SER A 120 5.31 3.62 -5.06
C SER A 120 6.19 4.81 -5.42
N LYS A 121 7.43 4.89 -4.91
CA LYS A 121 8.39 5.92 -5.32
C LYS A 121 8.76 5.79 -6.81
N ALA A 122 9.04 4.58 -7.30
CA ALA A 122 9.35 4.35 -8.71
C ALA A 122 8.17 4.70 -9.63
N ASP A 123 6.94 4.35 -9.23
CA ASP A 123 5.71 4.68 -9.95
C ASP A 123 5.48 6.20 -9.99
N MET A 124 5.70 6.91 -8.87
CA MET A 124 5.66 8.38 -8.84
C MET A 124 6.74 9.01 -9.73
N GLU A 125 7.97 8.48 -9.72
CA GLU A 125 9.04 8.95 -10.62
C GLU A 125 8.71 8.70 -12.10
N PHE A 126 8.05 7.57 -12.42
CA PHE A 126 7.56 7.28 -13.76
C PHE A 126 6.45 8.25 -14.18
N LEU A 127 5.41 8.42 -13.37
CA LEU A 127 4.31 9.35 -13.63
C LEU A 127 4.80 10.81 -13.72
N ALA A 128 5.80 11.20 -12.94
CA ALA A 128 6.41 12.53 -13.03
C ALA A 128 7.15 12.75 -14.36
N ARG A 129 7.82 11.72 -14.89
CA ARG A 129 8.46 11.77 -16.23
C ARG A 129 7.41 11.79 -17.34
N GLU A 130 6.37 10.99 -17.22
CA GLU A 130 5.31 10.89 -18.23
C GLU A 130 4.43 12.15 -18.28
N THR A 131 4.17 12.79 -17.14
CA THR A 131 3.50 14.11 -17.10
C THR A 131 4.41 15.23 -17.63
N ALA A 132 5.73 15.14 -17.43
CA ALA A 132 6.68 16.08 -18.02
C ALA A 132 6.78 15.91 -19.55
N SER A 133 6.81 14.68 -20.07
CA SER A 133 6.82 14.41 -21.51
C SER A 133 5.52 14.83 -22.18
N LEU A 134 4.34 14.53 -21.59
CA LEU A 134 3.05 15.04 -22.05
C LEU A 134 3.03 16.57 -22.08
N ARG A 135 3.54 17.24 -21.04
CA ARG A 135 3.61 18.71 -20.99
C ARG A 135 4.49 19.29 -22.10
N MET A 136 5.61 18.65 -22.43
CA MET A 136 6.48 19.07 -23.53
C MET A 136 5.79 18.88 -24.87
N ALA A 137 5.23 17.69 -25.14
CA ALA A 137 4.51 17.40 -26.38
C ALA A 137 3.30 18.32 -26.61
N LEU A 138 2.51 18.58 -25.56
CA LEU A 138 1.42 19.56 -25.61
C LEU A 138 1.93 21.00 -25.77
N GLY A 139 3.08 21.34 -25.19
CA GLY A 139 3.70 22.66 -25.35
C GLY A 139 4.16 22.94 -26.78
N GLU A 140 4.69 21.93 -27.48
CA GLU A 140 5.07 22.03 -28.89
C GLU A 140 3.84 22.13 -29.80
N VAL A 141 2.85 21.23 -29.64
CA VAL A 141 1.64 21.20 -30.49
C VAL A 141 0.71 22.40 -30.24
N ALA A 142 0.62 22.90 -28.99
CA ALA A 142 -0.18 24.07 -28.65
C ALA A 142 0.63 25.38 -28.64
N THR A 143 1.69 25.48 -29.46
CA THR A 143 2.43 26.73 -29.64
C THR A 143 1.45 27.83 -30.09
N ARG A 144 1.41 28.96 -29.35
CA ARG A 144 0.48 30.07 -29.60
C ARG A 144 0.47 30.52 -31.06
N ASP A 145 1.62 30.49 -31.71
CA ASP A 145 1.77 30.94 -33.09
C ASP A 145 1.26 29.92 -34.12
N TYR A 146 1.26 28.62 -33.81
CA TYR A 146 0.59 27.60 -34.64
C TYR A 146 -0.95 27.71 -34.52
N LEU A 147 -1.47 27.80 -33.30
CA LEU A 147 -2.90 28.07 -33.06
C LEU A 147 -3.36 29.39 -33.72
N ARG A 148 -2.49 30.40 -33.74
CA ARG A 148 -2.72 31.69 -34.40
C ARG A 148 -2.64 31.60 -35.93
N SER A 149 -1.70 30.82 -36.49
CA SER A 149 -1.62 30.64 -37.94
C SER A 149 -2.83 29.87 -38.47
N GLU A 150 -3.26 28.83 -37.75
CA GLU A 150 -4.43 28.03 -38.13
C GLU A 150 -5.72 28.84 -38.02
N LEU A 151 -5.89 29.64 -36.95
CA LEU A 151 -7.00 30.59 -36.84
C LEU A 151 -7.00 31.61 -37.98
N ARG A 152 -5.83 32.09 -38.42
CA ARG A 152 -5.73 33.02 -39.55
C ARG A 152 -6.11 32.35 -40.87
N LEU A 153 -5.57 31.15 -41.14
CA LEU A 153 -5.92 30.36 -42.33
C LEU A 153 -7.42 30.11 -42.43
N LEU A 154 -8.05 29.67 -41.34
CA LEU A 154 -9.50 29.42 -41.30
C LEU A 154 -10.34 30.70 -41.45
N LEU A 155 -9.87 31.84 -40.92
CA LEU A 155 -10.54 33.14 -41.11
C LEU A 155 -10.40 33.66 -42.54
N GLU A 156 -9.24 33.46 -43.17
CA GLU A 156 -8.94 33.88 -44.53
C GLU A 156 -9.73 33.02 -45.55
N GLU A 157 -9.83 31.71 -45.33
CA GLU A 157 -10.70 30.80 -46.09
C GLU A 157 -12.20 31.16 -45.97
N LEU A 158 -12.64 31.70 -44.83
CA LEU A 158 -14.00 32.19 -44.63
C LEU A 158 -14.27 33.51 -45.36
N ASP A 159 -13.37 34.50 -45.25
CA ASP A 159 -13.50 35.78 -45.96
C ASP A 159 -13.45 35.59 -47.48
N GLU A 160 -12.60 34.69 -47.98
CA GLU A 160 -12.47 34.39 -49.41
C GLU A 160 -13.74 33.70 -49.97
N ARG A 161 -14.42 32.87 -49.14
CA ARG A 161 -15.75 32.32 -49.45
C ARG A 161 -16.86 33.36 -49.48
N ASP A 162 -16.87 34.30 -48.53
CA ASP A 162 -17.87 35.37 -48.51
C ASP A 162 -17.66 36.37 -49.66
N ARG A 163 -16.40 36.66 -50.05
CA ARG A 163 -16.10 37.41 -51.28
C ARG A 163 -16.55 36.65 -52.53
N HIS A 164 -16.37 35.34 -52.60
CA HIS A 164 -16.89 34.51 -53.71
C HIS A 164 -18.42 34.47 -53.76
N ARG A 165 -19.11 34.63 -52.63
CA ARG A 165 -20.57 34.85 -52.62
C ARG A 165 -20.94 36.25 -53.12
N GLY A 166 -20.22 37.28 -52.67
CA GLY A 166 -20.47 38.67 -53.07
C GLY A 166 -20.22 38.95 -54.55
N SER A 167 -19.24 38.29 -55.18
CA SER A 167 -18.93 38.47 -56.60
C SER A 167 -19.96 37.84 -57.55
N ILE A 168 -20.75 36.86 -57.07
CA ILE A 168 -21.85 36.25 -57.82
C ILE A 168 -23.07 37.18 -57.88
N ASP A 169 -23.18 38.16 -56.99
CA ASP A 169 -24.33 39.07 -56.86
C ASP A 169 -24.13 40.44 -57.55
N GLN A 170 -23.05 40.62 -58.33
CA GLN A 170 -22.77 41.88 -59.03
C GLN A 170 -23.24 41.84 -60.50
N PRO A 171 -24.40 42.44 -60.85
CA PRO A 171 -24.86 42.49 -62.24
C PRO A 171 -23.97 43.44 -63.06
N SER A 172 -23.40 42.92 -64.14
CA SER A 172 -22.51 43.66 -65.04
C SER A 172 -23.27 44.77 -65.79
N GLY A 173 -23.14 46.01 -65.31
CA GLY A 173 -23.62 47.20 -66.00
C GLY A 173 -22.68 47.65 -67.11
N ASP A 174 -22.77 46.99 -68.27
CA ASP A 174 -22.11 47.43 -69.51
C ASP A 174 -22.94 48.51 -70.21
N ALA A 175 -22.31 49.65 -70.50
CA ALA A 175 -22.82 50.73 -71.33
C ALA A 175 -21.64 51.56 -71.85
N GLY A 176 -21.19 51.31 -73.08
CA GLY A 176 -20.09 52.05 -73.71
C GLY A 176 -20.52 53.39 -74.35
N ASP A 177 -19.55 54.13 -74.89
CA ASP A 177 -19.62 54.69 -76.26
C ASP A 177 -18.22 55.15 -76.76
N PHE A 178 -18.08 55.39 -78.06
CA PHE A 178 -16.85 55.41 -78.85
C PHE A 178 -16.00 56.72 -78.80
N PRO A 179 -14.70 56.66 -79.18
CA PRO A 179 -13.84 57.84 -79.29
C PRO A 179 -14.17 58.69 -80.53
N ARG A 180 -14.05 60.02 -80.41
CA ARG A 180 -14.11 60.96 -81.54
C ARG A 180 -12.73 61.50 -81.91
N THR A 181 -12.48 61.55 -83.21
CA THR A 181 -11.30 62.13 -83.84
C THR A 181 -11.35 63.65 -83.86
N SER A 182 -10.20 64.31 -83.68
CA SER A 182 -9.66 65.33 -84.59
C SER A 182 -8.25 65.76 -84.17
#